data_AF-A0A957N3K8-F1
#
_entry.id   AF-A0A957N3K8-F1
#
_cell.length_a   1.000
_cell.length_b   1.000
_cell.length_c   1.000
_cell.angle_alpha   90.00
_cell.angle_beta   90.00
_cell.angle_gamma   90.00
#
_symmetry.space_group_name_H-M   'P 1'
#
loop_
_entity.id
_entity.type
_entity.pdbx_description
1 polymer ?
#
loop_
_entity_poly.entity_id
_entity_poly.type
_entity_poly.pdbx_seq_one_letter_code
_entity_poly.pdbx_strand_id
1 'polypeptide(L)'
;MSDFVIDGNTVPSPMALTGHFVPEDPPIIATNGEGNPVVATLRKATWTWERLSLSDYQFWTQTVLGGARYKVCTGTNTLPDDEQSFDDYSSIKVMKPTFAFIEN
;
A
#
# COMPACT_ATOMS: atom_id res chain seq x y z
N MET A 1 16.76 3.28 -10.69
CA MET A 1 15.85 3.55 -9.57
C MET A 1 14.61 2.75 -9.85
N SER A 2 14.19 1.90 -8.93
CA SER A 2 12.91 1.20 -9.07
C SER A 2 11.80 2.23 -8.85
N ASP A 3 10.83 2.28 -9.75
CA ASP A 3 9.68 3.17 -9.59
C ASP A 3 8.70 2.56 -8.58
N PHE A 4 8.01 3.39 -7.81
CA PHE A 4 6.89 2.93 -6.98
C PHE A 4 5.73 2.54 -7.90
N VAL A 5 5.36 1.26 -7.90
CA VAL A 5 4.28 0.71 -8.74
C VAL A 5 3.25 -0.02 -7.87
N ILE A 6 1.96 0.21 -8.14
CA ILE A 6 0.84 -0.55 -7.55
C ILE A 6 -0.07 -1.06 -8.66
N ASP A 7 -0.23 -2.38 -8.72
CA ASP A 7 -1.09 -3.04 -9.70
C ASP A 7 -0.77 -2.59 -11.14
N GLY A 8 0.51 -2.39 -11.45
CA GLY A 8 1.00 -1.87 -12.72
C GLY A 8 0.90 -0.34 -12.92
N ASN A 9 0.34 0.41 -11.97
CA ASN A 9 0.28 1.87 -12.03
C ASN A 9 1.50 2.49 -11.34
N THR A 10 2.28 3.27 -12.08
CA THR A 10 3.34 4.09 -11.48
C THR A 10 2.72 5.17 -10.60
N VAL A 11 3.15 5.23 -9.34
CA VAL A 11 2.78 6.26 -8.38
C VAL A 11 3.64 7.50 -8.65
N PRO A 12 3.07 8.65 -9.04
CA PRO A 12 3.86 9.82 -9.37
C PRO A 12 4.66 10.37 -8.19
N SER A 13 5.82 10.96 -8.48
CA SER A 13 6.59 11.77 -7.54
C SER A 13 5.99 13.18 -7.43
N PRO A 14 5.95 13.82 -6.24
CA PRO A 14 6.52 13.37 -4.97
C PRO A 14 5.58 12.53 -4.11
N MET A 15 4.35 12.21 -4.57
CA MET A 15 3.37 11.41 -3.80
C MET A 15 3.93 10.06 -3.36
N ALA A 16 4.81 9.46 -4.17
CA ALA A 16 5.55 8.26 -3.81
C ALA A 16 6.46 8.41 -2.56
N LEU A 17 6.87 9.62 -2.22
CA LEU A 17 7.92 9.95 -1.26
C LEU A 17 7.43 10.78 -0.06
N THR A 18 6.22 11.34 -0.11
CA THR A 18 5.68 12.25 0.92
C THR A 18 4.74 11.57 1.92
N GLY A 19 4.38 10.31 1.69
CA GLY A 19 3.56 9.51 2.61
C GLY A 19 4.40 8.59 3.47
N HIS A 20 3.94 8.32 4.69
CA HIS A 20 4.51 7.27 5.51
C HIS A 20 3.89 5.93 5.15
N PHE A 21 4.72 4.97 4.76
CA PHE A 21 4.33 3.60 4.50
C PHE A 21 4.64 2.73 5.72
N VAL A 22 3.66 1.94 6.16
CA VAL A 22 3.89 0.87 7.13
C VAL A 22 3.47 -0.43 6.45
N PRO A 23 4.40 -1.28 6.00
CA PRO A 23 4.05 -2.62 5.61
C PRO A 23 3.60 -3.37 6.87
N GLU A 24 2.34 -3.74 6.94
CA GLU A 24 1.84 -4.59 8.02
C GLU A 24 2.03 -6.06 7.62
N ASP A 25 2.76 -6.81 8.45
CA ASP A 25 2.90 -8.25 8.26
C ASP A 25 1.53 -8.93 8.18
N PRO A 26 1.39 -9.98 7.36
CA PRO A 26 0.14 -10.71 7.28
C PRO A 26 -0.22 -11.27 8.66
N PRO A 27 -1.46 -11.07 9.15
CA PRO A 27 -1.85 -11.55 10.47
C PRO A 27 -1.79 -13.07 10.52
N ILE A 28 -1.45 -13.61 11.69
CA ILE A 28 -1.58 -15.03 11.97
C ILE A 28 -3.09 -15.36 12.07
N ILE A 29 -3.58 -16.24 11.21
CA ILE A 29 -5.00 -16.61 11.11
C ILE A 29 -5.31 -17.95 11.78
N ALA A 30 -4.30 -18.80 11.96
CA ALA A 30 -4.43 -20.08 12.64
C ALA A 30 -3.07 -20.56 13.15
N THR A 31 -3.08 -21.69 13.85
CA THR A 31 -1.88 -22.45 14.21
C THR A 31 -2.07 -23.88 13.69
N ASN A 32 -1.05 -24.44 13.03
CA ASN A 32 -1.14 -25.79 12.47
C ASN A 32 -1.01 -26.87 13.58
N GLY A 33 -1.14 -28.15 13.21
CA GLY A 33 -1.06 -29.28 14.15
C GLY A 33 0.29 -29.48 14.84
N GLU A 34 1.33 -28.74 14.41
CA GLU A 34 2.69 -28.76 14.99
C GLU A 34 2.96 -27.52 15.87
N GLY A 35 1.99 -26.62 16.01
CA GLY A 35 2.16 -25.37 16.76
C GLY A 35 2.74 -24.20 15.94
N ASN A 36 2.96 -24.38 14.63
CA ASN A 36 3.48 -23.32 13.76
C ASN A 36 2.36 -22.34 13.35
N PRO A 37 2.63 -21.02 13.33
CA PRO A 37 1.65 -20.02 12.92
C PRO A 37 1.34 -20.14 11.42
N VAL A 38 0.06 -20.11 11.09
CA VAL A 38 -0.44 -19.98 9.72
C VAL A 38 -0.75 -18.51 9.49
N VAL A 39 0.06 -17.87 8.65
CA VAL A 39 -0.10 -16.45 8.29
C VAL A 39 -1.10 -16.28 7.15
N ALA A 40 -1.81 -15.16 7.15
CA ALA A 40 -2.64 -14.76 6.02
C ALA A 40 -1.78 -14.59 4.76
N THR A 41 -2.39 -14.78 3.59
CA THR A 41 -1.66 -14.71 2.31
C THR A 41 -1.36 -13.27 1.87
N LEU A 42 -2.09 -12.28 2.41
CA LEU A 42 -2.06 -10.90 1.92
C LEU A 42 -1.40 -9.96 2.93
N ARG A 43 -0.36 -9.27 2.50
CA ARG A 43 0.23 -8.14 3.22
C ARG A 43 -0.69 -6.93 3.11
N LYS A 44 -0.85 -6.16 4.19
CA LYS A 44 -1.69 -4.96 4.19
C LYS A 44 -0.80 -3.73 4.03
N ALA A 45 -1.19 -2.88 3.09
CA ALA A 45 -0.50 -1.65 2.76
C ALA A 45 -1.39 -0.45 3.14
N THR A 46 -0.97 0.30 4.15
CA THR A 46 -1.63 1.53 4.58
C THR A 46 -0.65 2.68 4.44
N TRP A 47 -1.03 3.72 3.70
CA TRP A 47 -0.27 4.96 3.67
C TRP A 47 -0.96 6.05 4.47
N THR A 48 -0.15 6.79 5.22
CA THR A 48 -0.59 7.93 6.00
C THR A 48 0.12 9.19 5.53
N TRP A 49 -0.63 10.27 5.34
CA TRP A 49 -0.09 11.61 5.08
C TRP A 49 -0.55 12.56 6.18
N GLU A 50 0.27 13.53 6.56
CA GLU A 50 -0.24 14.64 7.36
C GLU A 50 -1.15 15.52 6.49
N ARG A 51 -0.68 15.84 5.29
CA ARG A 51 -1.37 16.65 4.28
C ARG A 51 -1.35 15.91 2.97
N LEU A 52 -2.52 15.69 2.39
CA LEU A 52 -2.68 15.03 1.10
C LEU A 52 -3.29 16.00 0.11
N SER A 53 -2.66 16.19 -1.05
CA SER A 53 -3.26 17.03 -2.09
C SER A 53 -4.53 16.39 -2.64
N LEU A 54 -5.47 17.20 -3.13
CA LEU A 54 -6.70 16.69 -3.75
C LEU A 54 -6.41 15.77 -4.94
N SER A 55 -5.39 16.09 -5.75
CA SER A 55 -4.96 15.26 -6.88
C SER A 55 -4.43 13.91 -6.42
N ASP A 56 -3.63 13.87 -5.35
CA ASP A 56 -3.09 12.61 -4.82
C ASP A 56 -4.22 11.76 -4.23
N TYR A 57 -5.14 12.38 -3.50
CA TYR A 57 -6.32 11.70 -2.99
C TYR A 57 -7.19 11.11 -4.11
N GLN A 58 -7.38 11.85 -5.20
CA GLN A 58 -8.10 11.36 -6.39
C GLN A 58 -7.37 10.20 -7.06
N PHE A 59 -6.04 10.29 -7.20
CA PHE A 59 -5.24 9.18 -7.74
C PHE A 59 -5.42 7.90 -6.90
N TRP A 60 -5.27 7.99 -5.58
CA TRP A 60 -5.45 6.82 -4.71
C TRP A 60 -6.86 6.26 -4.79
N THR A 61 -7.87 7.12 -4.68
CA THR A 61 -9.25 6.66 -4.59
C THR A 61 -9.83 6.20 -5.92
N GLN A 62 -9.46 6.84 -7.04
CA GLN A 62 -10.02 6.56 -8.35
C GLN A 62 -9.14 5.63 -9.19
N THR A 63 -7.83 5.90 -9.27
CA THR A 63 -6.89 5.12 -10.10
C THR A 63 -6.49 3.83 -9.40
N VAL A 64 -5.97 3.91 -8.17
CA VAL A 64 -5.48 2.73 -7.46
C VAL A 64 -6.64 1.87 -6.98
N LEU A 65 -7.62 2.47 -6.28
CA LEU A 65 -8.68 1.74 -5.59
C LEU A 65 -9.98 1.56 -6.40
N GLY A 66 -10.16 2.28 -7.52
CA GLY A 66 -11.39 2.19 -8.31
C GLY A 66 -12.67 2.54 -7.54
N GLY A 67 -12.58 3.45 -6.56
CA GLY A 67 -13.69 3.88 -5.69
C GLY A 67 -13.92 3.02 -4.45
N ALA A 68 -13.19 1.92 -4.29
CA ALA A 68 -13.33 1.04 -3.13
C ALA A 68 -12.59 1.56 -1.88
N ARG A 69 -12.94 1.03 -0.70
CA ARG A 69 -12.20 1.31 0.55
C ARG A 69 -10.84 0.63 0.61
N TYR A 70 -10.67 -0.43 -0.17
CA TYR A 70 -9.42 -1.16 -0.34
C TYR A 70 -9.46 -1.90 -1.67
N LYS A 71 -8.30 -2.28 -2.19
CA LYS A 71 -8.15 -3.16 -3.36
C LYS A 71 -7.10 -4.21 -3.06
N VAL A 72 -7.35 -5.45 -3.49
CA VAL A 72 -6.31 -6.48 -3.53
C VAL A 72 -5.63 -6.36 -4.88
N CYS A 73 -4.36 -5.97 -4.87
CA CYS A 73 -3.51 -5.83 -6.04
C CYS A 73 -2.76 -7.15 -6.23
N THR A 74 -2.78 -7.67 -7.45
CA THR A 74 -2.15 -8.95 -7.82
C THR A 74 -1.24 -8.82 -9.04
N GLY A 75 -1.20 -7.64 -9.67
CA GLY A 75 -0.20 -7.31 -10.69
C GLY A 75 1.18 -6.99 -10.09
N THR A 76 2.00 -6.26 -10.86
CA THR A 76 3.30 -5.76 -10.38
C THR A 76 3.08 -4.76 -9.25
N ASN A 77 3.69 -5.03 -8.09
CA ASN A 77 3.70 -4.13 -6.94
C ASN A 77 5.13 -3.96 -6.45
N THR A 78 5.68 -2.76 -6.60
CA THR A 78 7.03 -2.39 -6.14
C THR A 78 6.89 -1.23 -5.18
N LEU A 79 7.08 -1.46 -3.88
CA LEU A 79 6.76 -0.50 -2.83
C LEU A 79 8.03 -0.07 -2.09
N PRO A 80 8.15 1.20 -1.70
CA PRO A 80 9.22 1.62 -0.80
C PRO A 80 8.97 1.04 0.61
N ASP A 81 10.02 0.60 1.30
CA ASP A 81 10.01 0.30 2.73
C ASP A 81 10.32 1.55 3.58
N ASP A 82 10.43 1.38 4.90
CA ASP A 82 10.76 2.43 5.86
C ASP A 82 12.20 2.96 5.73
N GLU A 83 13.08 2.24 5.03
CA GLU A 83 14.44 2.66 4.69
C GLU A 83 14.54 3.28 3.27
N GLN A 84 13.41 3.46 2.57
CA GLN A 84 13.32 3.88 1.16
C GLN A 84 13.98 2.90 0.17
N SER A 85 14.19 1.65 0.57
CA SER A 85 14.48 0.55 -0.36
C SER A 85 13.19 0.10 -1.03
N PHE A 86 13.28 -0.47 -2.24
CA PHE A 86 12.11 -0.92 -2.98
C PHE A 86 12.03 -2.44 -2.98
N ASP A 87 10.89 -2.96 -2.51
CA ASP A 87 10.58 -4.39 -2.48
C ASP A 87 9.43 -4.74 -3.42
N ASP A 88 9.53 -5.93 -4.03
CA ASP A 88 8.50 -6.48 -4.91
C ASP A 88 7.55 -7.41 -4.16
N TYR A 89 6.25 -7.20 -4.36
CA TYR A 89 5.19 -7.98 -3.73
C TYR A 89 4.26 -8.62 -4.78
N SER A 90 4.06 -9.93 -4.66
CA SER A 90 3.17 -10.70 -5.54
C SER A 90 1.68 -10.41 -5.30
N SER A 91 1.29 -10.10 -4.06
CA SER A 91 -0.04 -9.59 -3.77
C SER A 91 -0.08 -8.76 -2.49
N ILE A 92 -0.79 -7.64 -2.56
CA ILE A 92 -0.97 -6.72 -1.43
C ILE A 92 -2.42 -6.25 -1.35
N LYS A 93 -2.88 -5.98 -0.13
CA LYS A 93 -4.14 -5.29 0.12
C LYS A 93 -3.85 -3.81 0.37
N VAL A 94 -4.10 -2.99 -0.65
CA VAL A 94 -3.96 -1.54 -0.55
C VAL A 94 -5.21 -0.96 0.09
N MET A 95 -5.02 -0.25 1.19
CA MET A 95 -6.09 0.45 1.90
C MET A 95 -6.25 1.88 1.40
N LYS A 96 -7.44 2.46 1.59
CA LYS A 96 -7.64 3.89 1.41
C LYS A 96 -6.62 4.69 2.24
N PRO A 97 -5.99 5.74 1.67
CA PRO A 97 -5.05 6.58 2.39
C PRO A 97 -5.70 7.22 3.62
N THR A 98 -4.93 7.32 4.71
CA THR A 98 -5.28 8.11 5.90
C THR A 98 -4.60 9.46 5.83
N PHE A 99 -5.31 10.52 6.25
CA PHE A 99 -4.76 11.88 6.25
C PHE A 99 -5.38 12.73 7.34
N ALA A 100 -4.65 13.74 7.81
CA ALA A 100 -5.20 14.74 8.73
C ALA A 100 -5.94 15.85 7.97
N PHE A 101 -5.39 16.31 6.84
CA PHE A 101 -5.97 17.38 6.02
C PHE A 101 -5.87 17.08 4.52
N ILE A 102 -6.88 17.50 3.75
CA ILE A 102 -6.79 17.61 2.29
C ILE A 102 -6.42 19.05 1.95
N GLU A 103 -5.38 19.22 1.15
CA GLU A 103 -5.00 20.50 0.54
C GLU A 103 -5.54 20.59 -0.89
N ASN A 104 -6.10 21.74 -1.24
CA ASN A 104 -6.64 22.03 -2.58
C ASN A 104 -5.58 22.65 -3.50
#